data_AF-A0A1H1LEX8-F1
#
_entry.id   AF-A0A1H1LEX8-F1
#
_cell.length_a   1.000
_cell.length_b   1.000
_cell.length_c   1.000
_cell.angle_alpha   90.00
_cell.angle_beta   90.00
_cell.angle_gamma   90.00
#
_symmetry.space_group_name_H-M   'P 1'
#
loop_
_entity.id
_entity.type
_entity.pdbx_description
1 polymer ?
#
loop_
_entity_poly.entity_id
_entity_poly.type
_entity_poly.pdbx_seq_one_letter_code
_entity_poly.pdbx_strand_id
1 'polypeptide(L)'
;MVHLVSGISQQGDARRSFWYAVLVGIGVMAAVDEIVFHQLLQWHHFVDLATPFIGILSDGVLHAIELLATAVGFVLLVGLARERMLHVAMVWAGVLMGSGGFQLFDGVVNHKILRIHQVRYGVDPLLYDLTWNAVGIALLVVGFCVLSRFRREGRDVAR
;
A
#
# COMPACT_ATOMS: atom_id res chain seq x y z
N MET A 1 17.46 24.84 23.26
CA MET A 1 16.39 25.23 22.32
C MET A 1 15.99 24.02 21.47
N VAL A 2 15.53 22.94 22.10
CA VAL A 2 15.05 21.70 21.44
C VAL A 2 13.80 21.25 22.19
N HIS A 3 12.73 22.04 22.07
CA HIS A 3 11.40 21.71 22.55
C HIS A 3 10.43 22.25 21.50
N LEU A 4 10.29 21.57 20.36
CA LEU A 4 9.34 21.98 19.32
C LEU A 4 8.82 20.82 18.46
N VAL A 5 8.78 19.60 19.00
CA VAL A 5 8.03 18.48 18.39
C VAL A 5 7.12 17.80 19.43
N SER A 6 6.65 18.53 20.45
CA SER A 6 5.74 18.02 21.48
C SER A 6 4.31 18.55 21.31
N GLY A 7 3.80 18.58 20.09
CA GLY A 7 2.53 19.24 19.76
C GLY A 7 1.60 18.48 18.81
N ILE A 8 1.88 17.22 18.47
CA ILE A 8 0.88 16.39 17.78
C ILE A 8 0.04 15.75 18.87
N SER A 9 -1.12 16.34 19.15
CA SER A 9 -2.10 15.84 20.10
C SER A 9 -2.31 14.32 19.94
N GLN A 10 -2.00 13.56 20.99
CA GLN A 10 -2.26 12.12 21.16
C GLN A 10 -3.77 11.76 21.22
N GLN A 11 -4.67 12.60 20.68
CA GLN A 11 -6.13 12.47 20.82
C GLN A 11 -6.86 12.06 19.53
N GLY A 12 -6.13 11.73 18.45
CA GLY A 12 -6.75 11.24 17.21
C GLY A 12 -7.17 9.78 17.28
N ASP A 13 -8.15 9.37 16.47
CA ASP A 13 -8.57 7.97 16.32
C ASP A 13 -7.49 7.20 15.55
N ALA A 14 -6.55 6.64 16.31
CA ALA A 14 -5.42 5.86 15.79
C ALA A 14 -5.86 4.66 14.95
N ARG A 15 -6.94 3.98 15.36
CA ARG A 15 -7.42 2.77 14.70
C ARG A 15 -8.03 3.10 13.35
N ARG A 16 -8.93 4.09 13.27
CA ARG A 16 -9.54 4.52 12.01
C ARG A 16 -8.50 5.12 11.08
N SER A 17 -7.60 5.96 11.59
CA SER A 17 -6.51 6.55 10.82
C SER A 17 -5.64 5.48 10.16
N PHE A 18 -5.29 4.42 10.91
CA PHE A 18 -4.53 3.29 10.38
C PHE A 18 -5.27 2.56 9.26
N TRP A 19 -6.50 2.09 9.51
CA TRP A 19 -7.21 1.26 8.54
C TRP A 19 -7.64 2.01 7.29
N TYR A 20 -8.05 3.27 7.42
CA TYR A 20 -8.35 4.11 6.25
C TYR A 20 -7.10 4.34 5.40
N ALA A 21 -5.95 4.52 6.05
CA ALA A 21 -4.68 4.65 5.36
C ALA A 21 -4.15 3.35 4.76
N VAL A 22 -4.44 2.17 5.34
CA VAL A 22 -4.17 0.88 4.71
C VAL A 22 -4.90 0.77 3.37
N LEU A 23 -6.16 1.17 3.32
CA LEU A 23 -6.94 1.18 2.08
C LEU A 23 -6.31 2.10 1.03
N VAL A 24 -5.87 3.30 1.43
CA VAL A 24 -5.11 4.20 0.55
C VAL A 24 -3.81 3.55 0.08
N GLY A 25 -3.04 2.94 0.98
CA GLY A 25 -1.78 2.29 0.65
C GLY A 25 -1.92 1.15 -0.37
N ILE A 26 -2.97 0.35 -0.23
CA ILE A 26 -3.33 -0.70 -1.20
C ILE A 26 -3.62 -0.07 -2.56
N GLY A 27 -4.54 0.91 -2.62
CA GLY A 27 -4.92 1.54 -3.89
C GLY A 27 -3.76 2.27 -4.56
N VAL A 28 -2.91 2.95 -3.80
CA VAL A 28 -1.73 3.65 -4.34
C VAL A 28 -0.70 2.66 -4.90
N MET A 29 -0.42 1.55 -4.22
CA MET A 29 0.55 0.59 -4.73
C MET A 29 0.02 -0.19 -5.93
N ALA A 30 -1.28 -0.53 -5.93
CA ALA A 30 -1.94 -1.07 -7.11
C ALA A 30 -1.80 -0.11 -8.30
N ALA A 31 -2.04 1.19 -8.09
CA ALA A 31 -1.88 2.18 -9.17
C ALA A 31 -0.44 2.35 -9.62
N VAL A 32 0.54 2.19 -8.73
CA VAL A 32 1.96 2.15 -9.14
C VAL A 32 2.21 0.92 -10.01
N ASP A 33 1.70 -0.25 -9.64
CA ASP A 33 1.82 -1.47 -10.44
C ASP A 33 1.19 -1.30 -11.83
N GLU A 34 -0.09 -0.93 -11.85
CA GLU A 34 -0.90 -0.81 -13.04
C GLU A 34 -0.35 0.29 -13.98
N ILE A 35 -0.09 1.50 -13.48
CA ILE A 35 0.41 2.58 -14.33
C ILE A 35 1.83 2.29 -14.81
N VAL A 36 2.76 1.93 -13.92
CA VAL A 36 4.17 1.81 -14.31
C VAL A 36 4.40 0.53 -15.10
N PHE A 37 3.95 -0.61 -14.59
CA PHE A 37 4.33 -1.90 -15.16
C PHE A 37 3.34 -2.38 -16.22
N HIS A 38 2.03 -2.11 -16.09
CA HIS A 38 1.06 -2.54 -17.09
C HIS A 38 0.96 -1.54 -18.25
N GLN A 39 0.86 -0.24 -17.95
CA GLN A 39 0.60 0.76 -18.99
C GLN A 39 1.88 1.34 -19.60
N LEU A 40 2.81 1.85 -18.78
CA LEU A 40 4.00 2.54 -19.28
C LEU A 40 5.06 1.58 -19.81
N LEU A 41 5.40 0.56 -19.03
CA LEU A 41 6.43 -0.40 -19.39
C LEU A 41 5.90 -1.60 -20.17
N GLN A 42 4.59 -1.87 -20.07
CA GLN A 42 3.92 -3.00 -20.72
C GLN A 42 4.62 -4.33 -20.43
N TRP A 43 5.00 -4.53 -19.16
CA TRP A 43 5.69 -5.75 -18.72
C TRP A 43 4.75 -6.93 -18.60
N HIS A 44 3.54 -6.69 -18.13
CA HIS A 44 2.48 -7.67 -17.91
C HIS A 44 1.11 -6.98 -17.88
N HIS A 45 0.05 -7.78 -17.96
CA HIS A 45 -1.34 -7.36 -17.69
C HIS A 45 -1.85 -8.14 -16.48
N PHE A 46 -2.92 -7.69 -15.83
CA PHE A 46 -3.46 -8.35 -14.64
C PHE A 46 -3.89 -9.80 -14.93
N VAL A 47 -4.44 -10.04 -16.13
CA VAL A 47 -4.66 -11.38 -16.68
C VAL A 47 -4.02 -11.45 -18.07
N ASP A 48 -2.83 -12.04 -18.17
CA ASP A 48 -2.01 -11.98 -19.39
C ASP A 48 -1.99 -13.28 -20.22
N LEU A 49 -2.39 -14.42 -19.64
CA LEU A 49 -2.43 -15.72 -20.33
C LEU A 49 -3.65 -15.91 -21.25
N ALA A 50 -4.43 -14.86 -21.48
CA ALA A 50 -5.65 -14.88 -22.29
C ALA A 50 -5.44 -14.16 -23.63
N THR A 51 -6.30 -13.20 -23.96
CA THR A 51 -6.19 -12.37 -25.16
C THR A 51 -5.81 -10.94 -24.79
N PRO A 52 -5.26 -10.13 -25.71
CA PRO A 52 -4.98 -8.71 -25.45
C PRO A 52 -6.21 -7.93 -24.96
N PHE A 53 -7.39 -8.28 -25.47
CA PHE A 53 -8.65 -7.71 -25.00
C PHE A 53 -8.89 -8.01 -23.51
N ILE A 54 -8.69 -9.26 -23.08
CA ILE A 54 -8.85 -9.64 -21.67
C ILE A 54 -7.80 -8.96 -20.80
N GLY A 55 -6.55 -8.85 -21.25
CA GLY A 55 -5.50 -8.13 -20.54
C GLY A 55 -5.90 -6.68 -20.25
N ILE A 56 -6.25 -5.92 -21.30
CA ILE A 56 -6.70 -4.52 -21.18
C ILE A 56 -7.97 -4.39 -20.32
N LEU A 57 -8.94 -5.29 -20.50
CA LEU A 57 -10.16 -5.28 -19.70
C LEU A 57 -9.85 -5.50 -18.21
N SER A 58 -8.98 -6.46 -17.91
CA SER A 58 -8.59 -6.80 -16.55
C SER A 58 -7.80 -5.69 -15.86
N ASP A 59 -6.91 -5.01 -16.60
CA ASP A 59 -6.22 -3.81 -16.13
C ASP A 59 -7.20 -2.69 -15.81
N GLY A 60 -8.17 -2.42 -16.70
CA GLY A 60 -9.20 -1.41 -16.45
C GLY A 60 -10.06 -1.69 -15.22
N VAL A 61 -10.33 -2.97 -14.93
CA VAL A 61 -11.02 -3.38 -13.69
C VAL A 61 -10.13 -3.13 -12.46
N LEU A 62 -8.85 -3.51 -12.52
CA LEU A 62 -7.89 -3.22 -11.45
C LEU A 62 -7.79 -1.70 -11.20
N HIS A 63 -7.67 -0.91 -12.28
CA HIS A 63 -7.60 0.55 -12.25
C HIS A 63 -8.85 1.20 -11.61
N ALA A 64 -10.03 0.67 -11.91
CA ALA A 64 -11.27 1.13 -11.27
C ALA A 64 -11.28 0.82 -9.75
N ILE A 65 -10.85 -0.39 -9.37
CA ILE A 65 -10.83 -0.83 -7.97
C ILE A 65 -9.81 -0.03 -7.15
N GLU A 66 -8.60 0.14 -7.65
CA GLU A 66 -7.54 0.88 -6.96
C GLU A 66 -7.86 2.38 -6.83
N LEU A 67 -8.47 2.98 -7.86
CA LEU A 67 -8.89 4.36 -7.83
C LEU A 67 -10.00 4.55 -6.80
N LEU A 68 -10.99 3.65 -6.77
CA LEU A 68 -12.04 3.66 -5.75
C LEU A 68 -11.47 3.47 -4.35
N ALA A 69 -10.55 2.51 -4.14
CA ALA A 69 -9.92 2.28 -2.85
C ALA A 69 -9.16 3.54 -2.38
N THR A 70 -8.38 4.14 -3.27
CA THR A 70 -7.62 5.37 -2.99
C THR A 70 -8.57 6.53 -2.65
N ALA A 71 -9.59 6.77 -3.48
CA ALA A 71 -10.55 7.86 -3.28
C ALA A 71 -11.35 7.70 -1.99
N VAL A 72 -11.91 6.50 -1.74
CA VAL A 72 -12.68 6.21 -0.52
C VAL A 72 -11.79 6.36 0.71
N GLY A 73 -10.59 5.77 0.70
CA GLY A 73 -9.64 5.90 1.79
C GLY A 73 -9.28 7.36 2.07
N PHE A 74 -9.04 8.15 1.02
CA PHE A 74 -8.72 9.57 1.16
C PHE A 74 -9.89 10.39 1.71
N VAL A 75 -11.12 10.17 1.23
CA VAL A 75 -12.34 10.82 1.75
C VAL A 75 -12.51 10.51 3.25
N LEU A 76 -12.31 9.26 3.65
CA LEU A 76 -12.39 8.86 5.07
C LEU A 76 -11.31 9.54 5.93
N LEU A 77 -10.08 9.66 5.41
CA LEU A 77 -9.00 10.39 6.09
C LEU A 77 -9.29 11.89 6.19
N VAL A 78 -9.83 12.51 5.14
CA VAL A 78 -10.28 13.92 5.16
C VAL A 78 -11.38 14.12 6.19
N GLY A 79 -12.32 13.17 6.33
CA GLY A 79 -13.32 13.17 7.39
C GLY A 79 -12.68 13.26 8.78
N LEU A 80 -11.75 12.35 9.09
CA LEU A 80 -11.01 12.39 10.36
C LEU A 80 -10.22 13.69 10.56
N ALA A 81 -9.63 14.24 9.50
CA ALA A 81 -8.89 15.50 9.59
C ALA A 81 -9.80 16.69 9.95
N ARG A 82 -11.00 16.75 9.35
CA ARG A 82 -12.00 17.79 9.63
C ARG A 82 -12.51 17.72 11.06
N GLU A 83 -12.63 16.52 11.61
CA GLU A 83 -13.00 16.28 13.01
C GLU A 83 -11.84 16.47 14.00
N ARG A 84 -10.62 16.80 13.52
CA ARG A 84 -9.38 16.85 14.32
C ARG A 84 -9.05 15.51 15.01
N MET A 85 -9.52 14.41 14.42
CA MET A 85 -9.31 13.04 14.88
C MET A 85 -8.23 12.29 14.07
N LEU A 86 -7.57 12.95 13.11
CA LEU A 86 -6.53 12.31 12.29
C LEU A 86 -5.25 12.08 13.08
N HIS A 87 -4.80 10.83 13.14
CA HIS A 87 -3.53 10.46 13.75
C HIS A 87 -2.45 10.25 12.67
N VAL A 88 -1.68 11.30 12.35
CA VAL A 88 -0.72 11.33 11.21
C VAL A 88 0.24 10.15 11.18
N ALA A 89 0.79 9.74 12.33
CA ALA A 89 1.69 8.60 12.36
C ALA A 89 1.03 7.26 12.00
N MET A 90 -0.24 7.09 12.38
CA MET A 90 -1.00 5.90 12.03
C MET A 90 -1.40 5.92 10.56
N VAL A 91 -1.57 7.12 9.98
CA VAL A 91 -1.72 7.26 8.52
C VAL A 91 -0.47 6.75 7.81
N TRP A 92 0.73 7.21 8.19
CA TRP A 92 1.96 6.72 7.58
C TRP A 92 2.18 5.22 7.77
N ALA A 93 1.95 4.71 8.98
CA ALA A 93 2.00 3.27 9.21
C ALA A 93 1.00 2.52 8.32
N GLY A 94 -0.24 3.02 8.21
CA GLY A 94 -1.27 2.40 7.39
C GLY A 94 -0.92 2.39 5.90
N VAL A 95 -0.52 3.53 5.32
CA VAL A 95 -0.10 3.60 3.91
C VAL A 95 1.02 2.61 3.62
N LEU A 96 2.09 2.61 4.41
CA LEU A 96 3.22 1.71 4.22
C LEU A 96 2.83 0.23 4.35
N MET A 97 2.01 -0.10 5.34
CA MET A 97 1.54 -1.47 5.56
C MET A 97 0.61 -1.93 4.44
N GLY A 98 -0.29 -1.06 3.96
CA GLY A 98 -1.18 -1.34 2.84
C GLY A 98 -0.42 -1.53 1.53
N SER A 99 0.52 -0.64 1.23
CA SER A 99 1.36 -0.72 0.03
C SER A 99 2.25 -1.97 0.03
N GLY A 100 2.96 -2.24 1.13
CA GLY A 100 3.79 -3.43 1.24
C GLY A 100 2.97 -4.73 1.22
N GLY A 101 1.78 -4.71 1.83
CA GLY A 101 0.84 -5.83 1.82
C GLY A 101 0.33 -6.15 0.42
N PHE A 102 -0.07 -5.14 -0.35
CA PHE A 102 -0.45 -5.33 -1.75
C PHE A 102 0.71 -5.88 -2.58
N GLN A 103 1.89 -5.26 -2.52
CA GLN A 103 3.06 -5.67 -3.30
C GLN A 103 3.44 -7.14 -3.06
N LEU A 104 3.40 -7.60 -1.80
CA LEU A 104 3.67 -8.99 -1.45
C LEU A 104 2.53 -9.93 -1.83
N PHE A 105 1.29 -9.51 -1.65
CA PHE A 105 0.15 -10.31 -2.08
C PHE A 105 0.24 -10.58 -3.58
N ASP A 106 0.49 -9.53 -4.36
CA ASP A 106 0.67 -9.65 -5.80
C ASP A 106 1.88 -10.53 -6.16
N GLY A 107 3.04 -10.20 -5.58
CA GLY A 107 4.31 -10.90 -5.80
C GLY A 107 4.32 -12.39 -5.46
N VAL A 108 3.50 -12.81 -4.49
CA VAL A 108 3.43 -14.22 -4.04
C VAL A 108 2.18 -14.89 -4.59
N VAL A 109 1.01 -14.30 -4.35
CA VAL A 109 -0.28 -14.94 -4.67
C VAL A 109 -0.52 -14.89 -6.16
N ASN A 110 -0.52 -13.70 -6.77
CA ASN A 110 -0.83 -13.57 -8.19
C ASN A 110 0.29 -14.16 -9.06
N HIS A 111 1.54 -13.84 -8.75
CA HIS A 111 2.68 -14.27 -9.56
C HIS A 111 3.11 -15.72 -9.36
N LYS A 112 3.02 -16.29 -8.14
CA LYS A 112 3.62 -17.61 -7.86
C LYS A 112 2.61 -18.69 -7.52
N ILE A 113 1.56 -18.37 -6.77
CA ILE A 113 0.53 -19.34 -6.41
C ILE A 113 -0.47 -19.51 -7.56
N LEU A 114 -1.13 -18.41 -7.96
CA LEU A 114 -2.16 -18.42 -9.00
C LEU A 114 -1.54 -18.37 -10.40
N ARG A 115 -0.36 -17.77 -10.53
CA ARG A 115 0.37 -17.60 -11.80
C ARG A 115 -0.50 -16.97 -12.89
N ILE A 116 -1.33 -16.01 -12.51
CA ILE A 116 -2.24 -15.29 -13.43
C ILE A 116 -1.51 -14.27 -14.30
N HIS A 117 -0.33 -13.81 -13.84
CA HIS A 117 0.66 -13.05 -14.59
C HIS A 117 2.04 -13.22 -13.94
N GLN A 118 3.11 -12.69 -14.52
CA GLN A 118 4.46 -12.63 -13.93
C GLN A 118 4.97 -11.20 -13.96
N VAL A 119 5.81 -10.82 -12.98
CA VAL A 119 6.46 -9.49 -12.92
C VAL A 119 7.12 -9.10 -14.26
N ARG A 120 7.75 -10.07 -14.94
CA ARG A 120 8.41 -9.82 -16.21
C ARG A 120 8.53 -11.08 -17.06
N TYR A 121 8.17 -10.96 -18.34
CA TYR A 121 8.33 -12.01 -19.34
C TYR A 121 9.58 -11.81 -20.22
N GLY A 122 9.99 -12.91 -20.86
CA GLY A 122 11.07 -12.92 -21.86
C GLY A 122 12.49 -12.84 -21.28
N VAL A 123 12.63 -12.93 -19.96
CA VAL A 123 13.91 -12.91 -19.23
C VAL A 123 13.85 -13.90 -18.06
N ASP A 124 14.99 -14.16 -17.41
CA ASP A 124 14.99 -14.85 -16.11
C ASP A 124 14.29 -13.96 -15.07
N PRO A 125 13.15 -14.41 -14.49
CA PRO A 125 12.36 -13.57 -13.59
C PRO A 125 12.97 -13.45 -12.19
N LEU A 126 14.00 -14.24 -11.84
CA LEU A 126 14.46 -14.37 -10.46
C LEU A 126 14.79 -13.02 -9.81
N LEU A 127 15.58 -12.18 -10.47
CA LEU A 127 15.96 -10.86 -9.92
C LEU A 127 14.78 -9.91 -9.82
N TYR A 128 13.82 -9.99 -10.75
CA TYR A 128 12.62 -9.17 -10.75
C TYR A 128 11.69 -9.59 -9.61
N ASP A 129 11.47 -10.90 -9.44
CA ASP A 129 10.67 -11.46 -8.35
C ASP A 129 11.25 -11.12 -6.97
N LEU A 130 12.57 -11.26 -6.81
CA LEU A 130 13.26 -10.92 -5.57
C LEU A 130 13.14 -9.43 -5.27
N THR A 131 13.32 -8.58 -6.27
CA THR A 131 13.20 -7.12 -6.11
C THR A 131 11.76 -6.73 -5.76
N TRP A 132 10.77 -7.28 -6.45
CA TRP A 132 9.34 -7.05 -6.22
C TRP A 132 8.96 -7.34 -4.77
N ASN A 133 9.33 -8.52 -4.29
CA ASN A 133 9.02 -8.96 -2.93
C ASN A 133 9.86 -8.24 -1.87
N ALA A 134 11.13 -7.95 -2.16
CA ALA A 134 12.00 -7.21 -1.24
C ALA A 134 11.47 -5.79 -0.98
N VAL A 135 10.96 -5.10 -2.01
CA VAL A 135 10.30 -3.79 -1.85
C VAL A 135 9.06 -3.91 -0.96
N GLY A 136 8.21 -4.92 -1.20
CA GLY A 136 7.04 -5.18 -0.36
C GLY A 136 7.40 -5.43 1.12
N ILE A 137 8.40 -6.27 1.39
CA ILE A 137 8.93 -6.52 2.74
C ILE A 137 9.48 -5.23 3.35
N ALA A 138 10.26 -4.44 2.61
CA ALA A 138 10.84 -3.20 3.12
C ALA A 138 9.73 -2.23 3.57
N LEU A 139 8.67 -2.06 2.77
CA LEU A 139 7.52 -1.23 3.13
C LEU A 139 6.82 -1.72 4.40
N LEU A 140 6.59 -3.03 4.52
CA LEU A 140 6.01 -3.62 5.72
C LEU A 140 6.89 -3.42 6.96
N VAL A 141 8.20 -3.59 6.83
CA VAL A 141 9.16 -3.40 7.93
C VAL A 141 9.15 -1.94 8.39
N VAL A 142 9.21 -0.99 7.46
CA VAL A 142 9.17 0.45 7.79
C VAL A 142 7.81 0.80 8.44
N GLY A 143 6.69 0.34 7.86
CA GLY A 143 5.35 0.55 8.42
C GLY A 143 5.21 -0.04 9.83
N PHE A 144 5.74 -1.24 10.06
CA PHE A 144 5.75 -1.88 11.37
C PHE A 144 6.64 -1.13 12.38
N CYS A 145 7.80 -0.63 11.95
CA CYS A 145 8.66 0.20 12.79
C CYS A 145 7.97 1.49 13.22
N VAL A 146 7.27 2.17 12.31
CA VAL A 146 6.44 3.35 12.63
C VAL A 146 5.38 2.95 13.66
N LEU A 147 4.57 1.94 13.39
CA LEU A 147 3.52 1.46 14.30
C LEU A 147 4.06 1.10 15.71
N SER A 148 5.23 0.46 15.76
CA SER A 148 5.84 -0.02 16.99
C SER A 148 6.39 1.10 17.87
N ARG A 149 6.91 2.19 17.28
CA ARG A 149 7.40 3.36 18.04
C ARG A 149 6.27 4.01 18.83
N PHE A 150 5.12 4.24 18.20
CA PHE A 150 3.97 4.86 18.87
C PHE A 150 3.36 3.98 19.98
N ARG A 151 3.35 2.65 19.80
CA ARG A 151 2.90 1.72 20.85
C ARG A 151 3.82 1.67 22.07
N ARG A 152 5.08 2.12 21.95
CA ARG A 152 6.02 2.20 23.08
C ARG A 152 5.84 3.51 23.82
N GLU A 153 5.79 4.63 23.09
CA GLU A 153 5.55 5.95 23.66
C GLU A 153 4.23 6.03 24.46
N GLY A 154 3.14 5.43 23.95
CA GLY A 154 1.87 5.37 24.69
C GLY A 154 1.90 4.51 25.96
N ARG A 155 2.84 3.56 26.08
CA ARG A 155 3.04 2.76 27.30
C ARG A 155 3.94 3.44 28.33
N ASP A 156 4.92 4.21 27.87
CA ASP A 156 5.83 4.96 28.76
C ASP A 156 5.12 6.16 29.41
N VAL A 157 4.11 6.75 28.77
CA VAL A 157 3.27 7.81 29.36
C VAL A 157 2.26 7.28 30.40
N ALA A 158 1.93 5.99 30.35
CA ALA A 158 0.97 5.37 31.27
C ALA A 158 1.61 4.79 32.55
N ARG A 159 2.94 4.88 32.69
CA ARG A 159 3.71 4.49 33.88
C ARG A 159 4.14 5.73 34.66
#